data_AF-A0A353XXI2-F1
#
_entry.id   AF-A0A353XXI2-F1
#
_cell.length_a   1.000
_cell.length_b   1.000
_cell.length_c   1.000
_cell.angle_alpha   90.00
_cell.angle_beta   90.00
_cell.angle_gamma   90.00
#
_symmetry.space_group_name_H-M   'P 1'
#
loop_
_entity.id
_entity.type
_entity.pdbx_description
1 polymer ?
#
loop_
_entity_poly.entity_id
_entity_poly.type
_entity_poly.pdbx_seq_one_letter_code
_entity_poly.pdbx_strand_id
1 'polypeptide(L)'
;MKTISKLSIPLLIAMSGVVLAEADGPDYYRVHGVAENDVLNMRSEGHWRAGKVGEIPPGADCVRNLGCQGGLTMDEYMNLSKREQAAIQKKRPRWCLVEYQGTRGWVSGRYLAEGSCNR
;
A
#
# COMPACT_ATOMS: atom_id res chain seq x y z
N MET A 1 -59.73 -35.06 24.21
CA MET A 1 -59.50 -33.63 23.87
C MET A 1 -58.01 -33.36 23.93
N LYS A 2 -57.43 -32.83 22.84
CA LYS A 2 -55.97 -32.75 22.60
C LYS A 2 -55.34 -31.56 23.35
N THR A 3 -54.24 -31.80 24.05
CA THR A 3 -53.36 -30.79 24.65
C THR A 3 -52.44 -30.19 23.57
N ILE A 4 -52.40 -28.87 23.47
CA ILE A 4 -51.53 -28.15 22.52
C ILE A 4 -50.28 -27.71 23.28
N SER A 5 -49.15 -28.36 22.99
CA SER A 5 -47.83 -27.99 23.50
C SER A 5 -47.29 -26.78 22.74
N LYS A 6 -47.00 -25.68 23.44
CA LYS A 6 -46.40 -24.48 22.87
C LYS A 6 -44.87 -24.65 22.83
N LEU A 7 -44.29 -24.72 21.64
CA LEU A 7 -42.85 -24.78 21.45
C LEU A 7 -42.33 -23.35 21.19
N SER A 8 -41.59 -22.80 22.15
CA SER A 8 -40.96 -21.47 22.06
C SER A 8 -39.57 -21.59 21.44
N ILE A 9 -39.34 -20.96 20.28
CA ILE A 9 -38.04 -20.90 19.60
C ILE A 9 -37.30 -19.65 20.08
N PRO A 10 -36.08 -19.74 20.64
CA PRO A 10 -35.32 -18.57 21.03
C PRO A 10 -34.66 -17.92 19.80
N LEU A 11 -34.85 -16.61 19.66
CA LEU A 11 -34.26 -15.79 18.60
C LEU A 11 -32.84 -15.37 19.01
N LEU A 12 -31.80 -16.00 18.45
CA LEU A 12 -30.41 -15.58 18.57
C LEU A 12 -30.17 -14.34 17.69
N ILE A 13 -30.03 -13.17 18.31
CA ILE A 13 -29.59 -11.94 17.63
C ILE A 13 -28.07 -11.99 17.52
N ALA A 14 -27.56 -12.27 16.32
CA ALA A 14 -26.13 -12.14 16.02
C ALA A 14 -25.75 -10.66 15.93
N MET A 15 -24.99 -10.16 16.91
CA MET A 15 -24.37 -8.84 16.83
C MET A 15 -23.19 -8.88 15.87
N SER A 16 -23.44 -8.61 14.59
CA SER A 16 -22.39 -8.32 13.62
C SER A 16 -21.83 -6.92 13.92
N GLY A 17 -20.67 -6.86 14.56
CA GLY A 17 -19.93 -5.61 14.74
C GLY A 17 -19.51 -5.05 13.38
N VAL A 18 -19.75 -3.75 13.16
CA VAL A 18 -19.29 -3.06 11.96
C VAL A 18 -17.77 -2.88 12.08
N VAL A 19 -17.00 -3.60 11.28
CA VAL A 19 -15.57 -3.35 11.11
C VAL A 19 -15.44 -2.29 10.02
N LEU A 20 -15.00 -1.08 10.40
CA LEU A 20 -14.64 -0.03 9.44
C LEU A 20 -13.27 -0.38 8.84
N ALA A 21 -13.20 -0.48 7.52
CA ALA A 21 -11.93 -0.59 6.83
C ALA A 21 -11.31 0.82 6.70
N GLU A 22 -10.15 1.02 7.30
CA GLU A 22 -9.33 2.23 7.11
C GLU A 22 -8.69 2.17 5.72
N ALA A 23 -8.97 3.13 4.86
CA ALA A 23 -8.45 3.21 3.49
C ALA A 23 -7.19 4.10 3.40
N ASP A 24 -6.33 4.09 4.42
CA ASP A 24 -5.21 5.04 4.55
C ASP A 24 -3.90 4.55 3.88
N GLY A 25 -3.92 3.35 3.31
CA GLY A 25 -2.75 2.72 2.68
C GLY A 25 -1.86 1.98 3.68
N PRO A 26 -0.77 1.35 3.22
CA PRO A 26 0.02 0.48 4.07
C PRO A 26 1.01 1.27 4.94
N ASP A 27 1.23 0.82 6.17
CA ASP A 27 2.25 1.36 7.08
C ASP A 27 3.68 1.00 6.65
N TYR A 28 3.83 -0.18 6.04
CA TYR A 28 5.10 -0.71 5.59
C TYR A 28 4.99 -1.27 4.17
N TYR A 29 6.10 -1.21 3.46
CA TYR A 29 6.25 -1.79 2.14
C TYR A 29 7.24 -2.95 2.15
N ARG A 30 7.08 -3.79 1.12
CA ARG A 30 8.09 -4.71 0.60
C ARG A 30 8.63 -4.17 -0.72
N VAL A 31 9.94 -4.30 -0.95
CA VAL A 31 10.56 -4.05 -2.26
C VAL A 31 10.29 -5.21 -3.20
N HIS A 32 9.76 -4.92 -4.39
CA HIS A 32 9.54 -5.91 -5.45
C HIS A 32 10.00 -5.40 -6.81
N GLY A 33 10.23 -6.31 -7.76
CA GLY A 33 10.55 -5.96 -9.15
C GLY A 33 11.94 -5.36 -9.37
N VAL A 34 12.81 -5.41 -8.37
CA VAL A 34 14.25 -5.11 -8.48
C VAL A 34 14.97 -6.44 -8.73
N ALA A 35 15.92 -6.47 -9.67
CA ALA A 35 16.70 -7.68 -9.97
C ALA A 35 17.61 -8.06 -8.79
N GLU A 36 17.94 -9.35 -8.63
CA GLU A 36 18.73 -9.86 -7.50
C GLU A 36 20.13 -9.23 -7.38
N ASN A 37 20.69 -8.75 -8.50
CA ASN A 37 22.00 -8.09 -8.56
C ASN A 37 21.90 -6.55 -8.68
N ASP A 38 20.76 -5.97 -8.31
CA ASP A 38 20.49 -4.53 -8.35
C ASP A 38 19.87 -4.05 -7.03
N VAL A 39 19.61 -2.75 -6.92
CA VAL A 39 19.08 -2.10 -5.72
C VAL A 39 17.99 -1.08 -6.03
N LEU A 40 17.05 -0.93 -5.11
CA LEU A 40 16.14 0.22 -5.13
C LEU A 40 16.88 1.45 -4.59
N ASN A 41 17.21 2.38 -5.49
CA ASN A 41 17.84 3.64 -5.10
C ASN A 41 16.90 4.55 -4.30
N MET A 42 17.34 4.96 -3.12
CA MET A 42 16.73 6.04 -2.33
C MET A 42 17.32 7.38 -2.76
N ARG A 43 16.48 8.39 -2.96
CA ARG A 43 16.87 9.70 -3.48
C ARG A 43 16.53 10.83 -2.51
N SER A 44 17.26 11.94 -2.62
CA SER A 44 17.03 13.13 -1.78
C SER A 44 15.66 13.78 -2.02
N GLU A 45 15.13 13.67 -3.25
CA GLU A 45 13.83 14.22 -3.66
C GLU A 45 13.06 13.23 -4.53
N GLY A 46 11.75 13.48 -4.68
CA GLY A 46 10.79 12.62 -5.39
C GLY A 46 10.90 12.66 -6.92
N HIS A 47 12.11 12.52 -7.48
CA HIS A 47 12.33 12.38 -8.92
C HIS A 47 13.65 11.66 -9.24
N TRP A 48 13.73 11.08 -10.44
CA TRP A 48 14.85 10.21 -10.83
C TRP A 48 16.20 10.92 -11.01
N ARG A 49 16.21 12.25 -11.17
CA ARG A 49 17.44 13.07 -11.25
C ARG A 49 18.04 13.45 -9.90
N ALA A 50 17.30 13.27 -8.80
CA ALA A 50 17.77 13.66 -7.47
C ALA A 50 18.94 12.79 -7.03
N GLY A 51 19.82 13.34 -6.20
CA GLY A 51 20.99 12.63 -5.67
C GLY A 51 20.59 11.36 -4.92
N LYS A 52 21.38 10.31 -5.07
CA LYS A 52 21.20 9.05 -4.34
C LYS A 52 21.69 9.20 -2.90
N VAL A 53 20.87 8.81 -1.93
CA VAL A 53 21.16 8.91 -0.49
C VAL A 53 21.20 7.56 0.22
N GLY A 54 20.80 6.49 -0.46
CA GLY A 54 20.75 5.14 0.09
C GLY A 54 20.29 4.11 -0.94
N GLU A 55 20.22 2.87 -0.49
CA GLU A 55 19.85 1.70 -1.28
C GLU A 55 18.98 0.78 -0.42
N ILE A 56 18.02 0.11 -1.04
CA ILE A 56 17.23 -0.95 -0.42
C ILE A 56 17.39 -2.21 -1.27
N PRO A 57 17.75 -3.37 -0.69
CA PRO A 57 17.96 -4.58 -1.46
C PRO A 57 16.64 -5.15 -2.02
N PRO A 58 16.70 -5.99 -3.06
CA PRO A 58 15.54 -6.70 -3.59
C PRO A 58 14.85 -7.52 -2.49
N GLY A 59 13.52 -7.52 -2.47
CA GLY A 59 12.75 -8.31 -1.51
C GLY A 59 12.77 -7.79 -0.07
N ALA A 60 13.42 -6.66 0.21
CA ALA A 60 13.44 -6.08 1.56
C ALA A 60 12.03 -5.81 2.09
N ASP A 61 11.77 -6.23 3.32
CA ASP A 61 10.58 -5.91 4.11
C ASP A 61 10.87 -4.78 5.11
N CYS A 62 9.89 -4.43 5.96
CA CYS A 62 10.03 -3.39 6.99
C CYS A 62 10.41 -2.00 6.42
N VAL A 63 10.05 -1.68 5.17
CA VAL A 63 10.28 -0.35 4.61
C VAL A 63 9.16 0.58 5.06
N ARG A 64 9.43 1.46 6.02
CA ARG A 64 8.40 2.31 6.65
C ARG A 64 7.88 3.35 5.68
N ASN A 65 6.56 3.40 5.49
CA ASN A 65 5.90 4.41 4.67
C ASN A 65 5.83 5.76 5.42
N LEU A 66 6.35 6.83 4.81
CA LEU A 66 6.27 8.19 5.33
C LEU A 66 5.40 9.10 4.44
N GLY A 67 4.66 8.51 3.50
CA GLY A 67 3.79 9.21 2.56
C GLY A 67 4.31 9.18 1.13
N CYS A 68 3.39 9.38 0.19
CA CYS A 68 3.69 9.39 -1.24
C CYS A 68 3.18 10.67 -1.91
N GLN A 69 3.82 11.02 -3.02
CA GLN A 69 3.41 12.09 -3.92
C GLN A 69 3.33 11.58 -5.36
N GLY A 70 2.55 12.27 -6.18
CA GLY A 70 2.31 11.89 -7.57
C GLY A 70 1.42 10.65 -7.69
N GLY A 71 1.52 9.93 -8.81
CA GLY A 71 0.65 8.78 -9.12
C GLY A 71 -0.69 9.20 -9.73
N LEU A 72 -1.67 8.30 -9.65
CA LEU A 72 -3.06 8.57 -10.04
C LEU A 72 -3.83 9.09 -8.83
N THR A 73 -4.82 9.96 -9.05
CA THR A 73 -5.87 10.19 -8.06
C THR A 73 -6.81 8.99 -8.00
N MET A 74 -7.62 8.91 -6.94
CA MET A 74 -8.65 7.86 -6.83
C MET A 74 -9.64 7.91 -8.01
N ASP A 75 -10.09 9.12 -8.36
CA ASP A 75 -10.98 9.33 -9.51
C ASP A 75 -10.34 8.87 -10.84
N GLU A 76 -9.09 9.27 -11.09
CA GLU A 76 -8.35 8.83 -12.29
C GLU A 76 -8.18 7.30 -12.33
N TYR A 77 -7.96 6.66 -11.18
CA TYR A 77 -7.84 5.21 -11.10
C TYR A 77 -9.15 4.48 -11.42
N MET A 78 -10.27 5.00 -10.92
CA MET A 78 -11.58 4.38 -11.06
C MET A 78 -12.21 4.63 -12.44
N ASN A 79 -11.98 5.80 -13.03
CA ASN A 79 -12.74 6.28 -14.18
C ASN A 79 -11.96 6.31 -15.50
N LEU A 80 -10.62 6.27 -15.50
CA LEU A 80 -9.83 6.28 -16.74
C LEU A 80 -9.48 4.89 -17.24
N SER A 81 -9.31 4.75 -18.56
CA SER A 81 -8.79 3.52 -19.16
C SER A 81 -7.35 3.23 -18.72
N LYS A 82 -6.92 1.96 -18.80
CA LYS A 82 -5.55 1.58 -18.47
C LYS A 82 -4.49 2.31 -19.30
N ARG A 83 -4.81 2.68 -20.55
CA ARG A 83 -3.91 3.45 -21.41
C ARG A 83 -3.73 4.88 -20.92
N GLU A 84 -4.82 5.53 -20.53
CA GLU A 84 -4.78 6.89 -19.96
C GLU A 84 -4.08 6.89 -18.60
N GLN A 85 -4.39 5.92 -17.74
CA GLN A 85 -3.70 5.70 -16.47
C GLN A 85 -2.18 5.59 -16.66
N ALA A 86 -1.73 4.78 -17.64
CA ALA A 86 -0.31 4.64 -17.95
C ALA A 86 0.33 5.95 -18.44
N ALA A 87 -0.40 6.72 -19.26
CA ALA A 87 0.07 8.02 -19.74
C ALA A 87 0.24 9.04 -18.61
N ILE A 88 -0.68 9.07 -17.64
CA ILE A 88 -0.58 9.92 -16.45
C ILE A 88 0.59 9.47 -15.57
N GLN A 89 0.71 8.17 -15.27
CA GLN A 89 1.81 7.64 -14.44
C GLN A 89 3.20 7.94 -15.01
N LYS A 90 3.33 8.02 -16.34
CA LYS A 90 4.58 8.46 -16.99
C LYS A 90 4.90 9.94 -16.73
N LYS A 91 3.88 10.80 -16.68
CA LYS A 91 4.03 12.24 -16.45
C LYS A 91 4.19 12.58 -14.97
N ARG A 92 3.45 11.87 -14.11
CA ARG A 92 3.38 12.06 -12.66
C ARG A 92 3.66 10.73 -11.96
N PRO A 93 4.91 10.22 -12.02
CA PRO A 93 5.26 8.97 -11.36
C PRO A 93 5.01 9.08 -9.85
N ARG A 94 4.56 7.97 -9.25
CA ARG A 94 4.43 7.87 -7.79
C ARG A 94 5.82 7.75 -7.15
N TRP A 95 6.11 8.65 -6.22
CA TRP A 95 7.30 8.60 -5.37
C TRP A 95 6.87 8.54 -3.92
N CYS A 96 7.49 7.67 -3.14
CA CYS A 96 7.17 7.52 -1.73
C CYS A 96 8.41 7.87 -0.90
N LEU A 97 8.22 8.73 0.09
CA LEU A 97 9.21 8.96 1.12
C LEU A 97 9.17 7.77 2.06
N VAL A 98 10.31 7.14 2.29
CA VAL A 98 10.41 5.96 3.14
C VAL A 98 11.56 6.08 4.13
N GLU A 99 11.52 5.25 5.16
CA GLU A 99 12.66 4.96 6.00
C GLU A 99 13.00 3.47 5.91
N TYR A 100 14.29 3.17 5.76
CA TYR A 100 14.81 1.80 5.81
C TYR A 100 16.16 1.81 6.53
N GLN A 101 16.29 0.98 7.57
CA GLN A 101 17.50 0.86 8.39
C GLN A 101 18.10 2.21 8.84
N GLY A 102 17.23 3.14 9.26
CA GLY A 102 17.63 4.49 9.71
C GLY A 102 17.92 5.49 8.60
N THR A 103 17.95 5.08 7.34
CA THR A 103 18.10 6.00 6.19
C THR A 103 16.73 6.46 5.70
N ARG A 104 16.57 7.76 5.45
CA ARG A 104 15.34 8.36 4.89
C ARG A 104 15.58 8.85 3.47
N GLY A 105 14.65 8.57 2.56
CA GLY A 105 14.75 9.01 1.18
C GLY A 105 13.54 8.64 0.33
N TRP A 106 13.45 9.24 -0.85
CA TRP A 106 12.39 9.00 -1.82
C TRP A 106 12.73 7.82 -2.72
N VAL A 107 11.80 6.89 -2.87
CA VAL A 107 11.92 5.75 -3.80
C VAL A 107 10.79 5.77 -4.82
N SER A 108 11.01 5.14 -5.97
CA SER A 108 9.95 4.99 -6.96
C SER A 108 8.91 4.00 -6.44
N GLY A 109 7.67 4.45 -6.31
CA GLY A 109 6.58 3.63 -5.80
C GLY A 109 6.20 2.44 -6.70
N ARG A 110 6.79 2.32 -7.90
CA ARG A 110 6.58 1.17 -8.78
C ARG A 110 7.27 -0.11 -8.30
N TYR A 111 8.21 0.02 -7.36
CA TYR A 111 8.97 -1.08 -6.75
C TYR A 111 8.52 -1.35 -5.32
N LEU A 112 7.38 -0.79 -4.92
CA LEU A 112 6.81 -0.95 -3.58
C LEU A 112 5.46 -1.67 -3.67
N ALA A 113 5.39 -2.79 -2.95
CA ALA A 113 4.17 -3.53 -2.69
C ALA A 113 3.83 -3.42 -1.21
N GLU A 114 2.56 -3.61 -0.86
CA GLU A 114 2.14 -3.74 0.54
C GLU A 114 3.00 -4.80 1.25
N GLY A 115 3.51 -4.45 2.42
CA GLY A 115 4.38 -5.29 3.22
C GLY A 115 4.05 -5.16 4.71
N SER A 116 4.83 -5.82 5.54
CA SER A 116 4.69 -5.79 6.99
C SER A 116 6.03 -5.57 7.66
N CYS A 117 5.99 -5.33 8.97
CA CYS A 117 7.19 -5.38 9.79
C CYS A 117 6.94 -6.18 11.06
N ASN A 118 7.41 -7.43 11.05
CA ASN A 118 7.40 -8.28 12.23
C ASN A 118 8.64 -7.90 13.06
N ARG A 119 8.43 -7.27 14.22
CA ARG A 119 9.50 -7.02 15.20
C ARG A 119 9.81 -8.26 16.01
#